data_AF-A0A5N6U071-F1
#
_entry.id   AF-A0A5N6U071-F1
#
_cell.length_a   1.000
_cell.length_b   1.000
_cell.length_c   1.000
_cell.angle_alpha   90.00
_cell.angle_beta   90.00
_cell.angle_gamma   90.00
#
_symmetry.space_group_name_H-M   'P 1'
#
loop_
_entity.id
_entity.type
_entity.pdbx_description
1 polymer ?
#
loop_
_entity_poly.entity_id
_entity_poly.type
_entity_poly.pdbx_seq_one_letter_code
_entity_poly.pdbx_strand_id
1 'polypeptide(L)'
;MGQSWTEFFFRGYPSTLVDLFRESPRNPDDLRRFTSEGFWRLGKPLRTNMPRGHHIMVLWFILQMEDGSSVRYVAKTFSNFSIHEAESIIRRSGLNPAKFSASEVQRQCDPFLIEARAFEHIQRFCPTPQRAYFPRYLGVITDITRNQFPSSCVLRPRAVVLEAIFPNISSRRILTETKDHINPLLNEFKERLNELSISQLELDWYVSLFTNRLRQIMALHNIGITHGDVRDDHFRLPEDFYDTVLYDFSASYTFSPSMPCRRRLRSLSVLTDTEERQLQEIMFDRAVKLDLRHHLANFLDLDLSTVESLLFQPPGVGGGDLELIILKTSSQPDGFTMPSLASVFPFLESISPKEDPTWHVTRAQSLPHYSCAWLLGTETSGVSGTMLLSFDGRSLVEFDTLPIHEGPYFVVLFPLSWDRHEVHESLINVCNEFRSTGHAGSILSKSKALGVR
;
A
#
# COMPACT_ATOMS: atom_id res chain seq x y z
N MET A 1 23.69 15.27 33.79
CA MET A 1 22.73 14.15 33.69
C MET A 1 22.67 13.74 32.22
N GLY A 2 22.84 12.46 31.90
CA GLY A 2 22.81 11.99 30.52
C GLY A 2 21.40 12.07 29.94
N GLN A 3 21.29 12.46 28.67
CA GLN A 3 20.01 12.47 27.93
C GLN A 3 19.40 11.05 27.93
N SER A 4 18.08 10.93 28.18
CA SER A 4 17.40 9.63 28.13
C SER A 4 17.34 9.09 26.68
N TRP A 5 17.15 7.77 26.51
CA TRP A 5 17.00 7.17 25.19
C TRP A 5 15.83 7.77 24.41
N THR A 6 14.68 7.97 25.06
CA THR A 6 13.50 8.60 24.48
C THR A 6 13.80 10.02 23.97
N GLU A 7 14.45 10.85 24.79
CA GLU A 7 14.85 12.21 24.40
C GLU A 7 15.88 12.22 23.27
N PHE A 8 16.80 11.25 23.25
CA PHE A 8 17.77 11.12 22.17
C PHE A 8 17.09 10.69 20.86
N PHE A 9 16.22 9.67 20.92
CA PHE A 9 15.59 9.09 19.76
C PHE A 9 14.66 10.09 19.06
N PHE A 10 13.82 10.79 19.81
CA PHE A 10 12.87 11.79 19.29
C PHE A 10 13.43 13.21 19.27
N ARG A 11 14.76 13.37 19.30
CA ARG A 11 15.38 14.69 19.22
C ARG A 11 14.92 15.40 17.93
N GLY A 12 14.25 16.54 18.08
CA GLY A 12 13.71 17.33 16.97
C GLY A 12 12.26 16.99 16.56
N TYR A 13 11.60 16.06 17.26
CA TYR A 13 10.20 15.70 17.00
C TYR A 13 9.26 16.23 18.09
N PRO A 14 7.96 16.41 17.77
CA PRO A 14 6.94 16.79 18.75
C PRO A 14 6.80 15.75 19.88
N SER A 15 6.51 16.22 21.09
CA SER A 15 6.27 15.34 22.25
C SER A 15 5.04 14.44 22.09
N THR A 16 4.07 14.85 21.27
CA THR A 16 2.86 14.06 20.96
C THR A 16 3.20 12.69 20.39
N LEU A 17 4.31 12.57 19.66
CA LEU A 17 4.76 11.31 19.09
C LEU A 17 5.26 10.34 20.19
N VAL A 18 5.83 10.87 21.27
CA VAL A 18 6.23 10.08 22.45
C VAL A 18 5.01 9.49 23.15
N ASP A 19 3.90 10.23 23.18
CA ASP A 19 2.67 9.81 23.86
C ASP A 19 2.02 8.60 23.20
N LEU A 20 2.19 8.41 21.88
CA LEU A 20 1.72 7.22 21.15
C LEU A 20 2.25 5.91 21.73
N PHE A 21 3.44 5.93 22.34
CA PHE A 21 4.10 4.73 22.85
C PHE A 21 3.73 4.37 24.29
N ARG A 22 2.90 5.19 24.95
CA ARG A 22 2.38 4.85 26.28
C ARG A 22 1.49 3.61 26.21
N GLU A 23 0.70 3.51 25.14
CA GLU A 23 -0.33 2.49 24.89
C GLU A 23 0.10 1.41 23.87
N SER A 24 1.35 1.46 23.38
CA SER A 24 1.88 0.43 22.48
C SER A 24 2.03 -0.92 23.21
N PRO A 25 1.75 -2.05 22.53
CA PRO A 25 1.97 -3.39 23.08
C PRO A 25 3.41 -3.57 23.55
N ARG A 26 3.60 -3.88 24.83
CA ARG A 26 4.94 -4.07 25.41
C ARG A 26 5.34 -5.53 25.39
N ASN A 27 4.35 -6.40 25.64
CA ASN A 27 4.52 -7.84 25.71
C ASN A 27 3.82 -8.55 24.54
N PRO A 28 4.27 -9.77 24.18
CA PRO A 28 3.59 -10.60 23.18
C PRO A 28 2.11 -10.86 23.50
N ASP A 29 1.77 -10.94 24.79
CA ASP A 29 0.40 -11.17 25.25
C ASP A 29 -0.53 -9.96 25.04
N ASP A 30 0.04 -8.76 24.81
CA ASP A 30 -0.71 -7.54 24.51
C ASP A 30 -1.11 -7.45 23.03
N LEU A 31 -0.62 -8.37 22.19
CA LEU A 31 -0.92 -8.40 20.75
C LEU A 31 -2.33 -8.93 20.53
N ARG A 32 -3.07 -8.29 19.60
CA ARG A 32 -4.39 -8.76 19.20
C ARG A 32 -4.29 -10.18 18.64
N ARG A 33 -4.95 -11.13 19.29
CA ARG A 33 -5.08 -12.49 18.76
C ARG A 33 -6.04 -12.51 17.58
N PHE A 34 -5.70 -13.27 16.56
CA PHE A 34 -6.65 -13.63 15.53
C PHE A 34 -7.74 -14.50 16.17
N THR A 35 -8.99 -14.10 16.01
CA THR A 35 -10.16 -14.83 16.50
C THR A 35 -11.07 -15.11 15.31
N SER A 36 -11.60 -16.33 15.24
CA SER A 36 -12.54 -16.73 14.21
C SER A 36 -13.56 -17.70 14.80
N GLU A 37 -14.81 -17.56 14.38
CA GLU A 37 -15.88 -18.52 14.72
C GLU A 37 -15.77 -19.80 13.87
N GLY A 38 -15.15 -19.70 12.68
CA GLY A 38 -14.95 -20.81 11.75
C GLY A 38 -13.65 -21.60 11.93
N PHE A 39 -13.61 -22.78 11.29
CA PHE A 39 -12.40 -23.61 11.20
C PHE A 39 -11.43 -23.04 10.17
N TRP A 40 -10.15 -22.96 10.50
CA TRP A 40 -9.12 -22.47 9.57
C TRP A 40 -7.95 -23.45 9.42
N ARG A 41 -7.29 -23.34 8.26
CA ARG A 41 -6.04 -24.06 7.97
C ARG A 41 -5.10 -23.22 7.11
N LEU A 42 -3.81 -23.52 7.22
CA LEU A 42 -2.79 -22.96 6.34
C LEU A 42 -2.66 -23.83 5.08
N GLY A 43 -2.77 -23.16 3.94
CA GLY A 43 -2.64 -23.71 2.61
C GLY A 43 -1.22 -23.64 2.07
N LYS A 44 -1.09 -23.69 0.74
CA LYS A 44 0.20 -23.72 0.06
C LYS A 44 1.00 -22.42 0.26
N PRO A 45 2.34 -22.47 0.19
CA PRO A 45 3.18 -21.27 0.15
C PRO A 45 2.86 -20.38 -1.05
N LEU A 46 2.94 -19.06 -0.85
CA LEU A 46 2.80 -18.09 -1.94
C LEU A 46 4.04 -18.06 -2.83
N ARG A 47 5.24 -18.26 -2.26
CA ARG A 47 6.49 -18.44 -3.02
C ARG A 47 6.90 -19.90 -3.01
N THR A 48 7.08 -20.49 -4.19
CA THR A 48 7.47 -21.90 -4.37
C THR A 48 8.97 -22.13 -4.26
N ASN A 49 9.80 -21.10 -4.50
CA ASN A 49 11.26 -21.22 -4.58
C ASN A 49 11.97 -20.89 -3.25
N MET A 50 11.31 -21.09 -2.11
CA MET A 50 11.93 -20.78 -0.81
C MET A 50 12.87 -21.92 -0.35
N PRO A 51 14.09 -21.59 0.12
CA PRO A 51 15.00 -22.59 0.68
C PRO A 51 14.33 -23.39 1.80
N ARG A 52 14.54 -24.72 1.80
CA ARG A 52 14.06 -25.58 2.90
C ARG A 52 14.64 -25.07 4.22
N GLY A 53 13.77 -24.79 5.18
CA GLY A 53 14.17 -24.33 6.52
C GLY A 53 14.26 -22.81 6.70
N HIS A 54 13.89 -21.99 5.70
CA HIS A 54 13.86 -20.53 5.87
C HIS A 54 12.99 -20.09 7.07
N HIS A 55 13.45 -19.20 7.94
CA HIS A 55 12.80 -18.94 9.23
C HIS A 55 11.39 -18.32 9.11
N ILE A 56 11.10 -17.67 7.99
CA ILE A 56 9.83 -17.00 7.68
C ILE A 56 9.21 -17.61 6.42
N MET A 57 7.90 -17.85 6.41
CA MET A 57 7.16 -18.30 5.22
C MET A 57 5.80 -17.62 5.11
N VAL A 58 5.42 -17.21 3.90
CA VAL A 58 4.10 -16.65 3.61
C VAL A 58 3.22 -17.74 3.00
N LEU A 59 2.10 -18.05 3.66
CA LEU A 59 1.16 -19.11 3.28
C LEU A 59 -0.23 -18.53 3.04
N TRP A 60 -0.99 -19.18 2.15
CA TRP A 60 -2.43 -18.93 2.09
C TRP A 60 -3.07 -19.34 3.41
N PHE A 61 -3.98 -18.53 3.93
CA PHE A 61 -4.78 -18.84 5.09
C PHE A 61 -6.24 -18.99 4.65
N ILE A 62 -6.84 -20.15 4.92
CA ILE A 62 -8.19 -20.47 4.46
C ILE A 62 -9.08 -20.59 5.70
N LEU A 63 -10.01 -19.66 5.84
CA LEU A 63 -11.07 -19.70 6.85
C LEU A 63 -12.32 -20.29 6.21
N GLN A 64 -12.88 -21.34 6.82
CA GLN A 64 -14.17 -21.91 6.44
C GLN A 64 -15.23 -21.37 7.39
N MET A 65 -16.27 -20.78 6.82
CA MET A 65 -17.41 -20.23 7.53
C MET A 65 -18.48 -21.31 7.75
N GLU A 66 -19.40 -21.09 8.68
CA GLU A 66 -20.46 -22.05 9.00
C GLU A 66 -21.43 -22.30 7.83
N ASP A 67 -21.61 -21.31 6.97
CA ASP A 67 -22.43 -21.39 5.74
C ASP A 67 -21.76 -22.20 4.60
N GLY A 68 -20.57 -22.77 4.86
CA GLY A 68 -19.80 -23.54 3.89
C GLY A 68 -18.95 -22.69 2.93
N SER A 69 -19.05 -21.36 3.01
CA SER A 69 -18.18 -20.45 2.24
C SER A 69 -16.75 -20.46 2.79
N SER A 70 -15.80 -19.98 1.99
CA SER A 70 -14.41 -19.86 2.42
C SER A 70 -13.84 -18.48 2.11
N VAL A 71 -13.21 -17.87 3.11
CA VAL A 71 -12.49 -16.60 2.97
C VAL A 71 -11.00 -16.87 2.96
N ARG A 72 -10.28 -16.13 2.10
CA ARG A 72 -8.82 -16.23 1.98
C ARG A 72 -8.15 -15.02 2.62
N TYR A 73 -7.17 -15.32 3.45
CA TYR A 73 -6.22 -14.37 4.03
C TYR A 73 -4.80 -14.84 3.71
N VAL A 74 -3.82 -14.09 4.18
CA VAL A 74 -2.41 -14.48 4.14
C VAL A 74 -1.89 -14.59 5.56
N ALA A 75 -1.12 -15.64 5.82
CA ALA A 75 -0.42 -15.82 7.08
C ALA A 75 1.08 -15.82 6.84
N LYS A 76 1.77 -14.84 7.42
CA LYS A 76 3.22 -14.86 7.49
C LYS A 76 3.63 -15.60 8.75
N THR A 77 4.27 -16.75 8.56
CA THR A 77 4.57 -17.73 9.60
C THR A 77 6.04 -17.68 9.99
N PHE A 78 6.33 -17.87 11.28
CA PHE A 78 7.65 -17.67 11.87
C PHE A 78 8.07 -18.87 12.71
N SER A 79 9.35 -19.22 12.60
CA SER A 79 9.98 -20.18 13.51
C SER A 79 10.11 -19.55 14.91
N ASN A 80 10.29 -20.37 15.94
CA ASN A 80 10.61 -19.84 17.27
C ASN A 80 11.98 -19.16 17.24
N PHE A 81 12.08 -17.99 17.87
CA PHE A 81 13.36 -17.31 18.09
C PHE A 81 13.87 -17.71 19.48
N SER A 82 14.94 -18.49 19.54
CA SER A 82 15.46 -19.10 20.76
C SER A 82 16.36 -18.16 21.58
N ILE A 83 16.50 -18.45 22.88
CA ILE A 83 17.47 -17.76 23.75
C ILE A 83 18.91 -17.90 23.21
N HIS A 84 19.25 -19.05 22.64
CA HIS A 84 20.57 -19.26 22.03
C HIS A 84 20.82 -18.34 20.83
N GLU A 85 19.80 -18.10 19.99
CA GLU A 85 19.89 -17.12 18.91
C GLU A 85 20.08 -15.69 19.46
N ALA A 86 19.37 -15.34 20.53
CA ALA A 86 19.52 -14.05 21.20
C ALA A 86 20.94 -13.86 21.79
N GLU A 87 21.51 -14.88 22.46
CA GLU A 87 22.90 -14.89 22.93
C GLU A 87 23.90 -14.77 21.79
N SER A 88 23.60 -15.41 20.65
CA SER A 88 24.40 -15.28 19.43
C SER A 88 24.39 -13.84 18.89
N ILE A 89 23.27 -13.12 18.97
CA ILE A 89 23.19 -11.69 18.63
C ILE A 89 24.04 -10.87 19.61
N ILE A 90 23.93 -11.10 20.93
CA ILE A 90 24.73 -10.38 21.93
C ILE A 90 26.22 -10.48 21.61
N ARG A 91 26.72 -11.69 21.34
CA ARG A 91 28.13 -11.95 20.99
C ARG A 91 28.53 -11.28 19.67
N ARG A 92 27.76 -11.49 18.60
CA ARG A 92 28.09 -10.99 17.25
C ARG A 92 28.02 -9.47 17.14
N SER A 93 27.05 -8.85 17.81
CA SER A 93 26.84 -7.40 17.80
C SER A 93 27.70 -6.66 18.83
N GLY A 94 28.41 -7.38 19.70
CA GLY A 94 29.24 -6.80 20.76
C GLY A 94 28.43 -6.04 21.80
N LEU A 95 27.22 -6.51 22.10
CA LEU A 95 26.37 -5.92 23.13
C LEU A 95 26.91 -6.29 24.51
N ASN A 96 26.85 -5.36 25.47
CA ASN A 96 27.30 -5.63 26.83
C ASN A 96 26.32 -6.59 27.54
N PRO A 97 26.72 -7.82 27.91
CA PRO A 97 25.84 -8.78 28.57
C PRO A 97 25.34 -8.31 29.94
N ALA A 98 26.04 -7.38 30.60
CA ALA A 98 25.59 -6.77 31.84
C ALA A 98 24.45 -5.76 31.64
N LYS A 99 24.24 -5.28 30.42
CA LYS A 99 23.15 -4.35 30.06
C LYS A 99 22.01 -5.03 29.30
N PHE A 100 22.30 -6.07 28.53
CA PHE A 100 21.33 -6.76 27.68
C PHE A 100 21.28 -8.24 28.03
N SER A 101 20.15 -8.69 28.60
CA SER A 101 19.89 -10.10 28.84
C SER A 101 19.43 -10.78 27.55
N ALA A 102 19.66 -12.09 27.43
CA ALA A 102 19.21 -12.85 26.26
C ALA A 102 17.68 -12.79 26.07
N SER A 103 16.90 -12.74 27.16
CA SER A 103 15.44 -12.55 27.10
C SER A 103 15.05 -11.18 26.54
N GLU A 104 15.77 -10.11 26.89
CA GLU A 104 15.50 -8.78 26.33
C GLU A 104 15.84 -8.72 24.84
N VAL A 105 16.98 -9.29 24.45
CA VAL A 105 17.35 -9.39 23.03
C VAL A 105 16.35 -10.24 22.26
N GLN A 106 15.88 -11.34 22.84
CA GLN A 106 14.81 -12.16 22.24
C GLN A 106 13.54 -11.34 22.00
N ARG A 107 13.08 -10.58 22.99
CA ARG A 107 11.89 -9.72 22.85
C ARG A 107 12.05 -8.62 21.80
N GLN A 108 13.25 -8.09 21.62
CA GLN A 108 13.50 -6.98 20.70
C GLN A 108 13.86 -7.44 19.28
N CYS A 109 14.47 -8.61 19.12
CA CYS A 109 15.05 -9.06 17.86
C CYS A 109 14.29 -10.23 17.20
N ASP A 110 13.25 -10.76 17.84
CA ASP A 110 12.40 -11.79 17.24
C ASP A 110 11.57 -11.21 16.07
N PRO A 111 11.79 -11.67 14.82
CA PRO A 111 11.09 -11.13 13.64
C PRO A 111 9.56 -11.20 13.73
N PHE A 112 9.02 -12.20 14.42
CA PHE A 112 7.58 -12.31 14.65
C PHE A 112 7.07 -11.13 15.48
N LEU A 113 7.76 -10.81 16.58
CA LEU A 113 7.36 -9.72 17.49
C LEU A 113 7.58 -8.36 16.85
N ILE A 114 8.65 -8.20 16.07
CA ILE A 114 8.93 -6.97 15.32
C ILE A 114 7.77 -6.69 14.37
N GLU A 115 7.40 -7.65 13.53
CA GLU A 115 6.35 -7.46 12.52
C GLU A 115 4.97 -7.29 13.15
N ALA A 116 4.63 -8.09 14.16
CA ALA A 116 3.35 -7.98 14.85
C ALA A 116 3.20 -6.61 15.54
N ARG A 117 4.25 -6.10 16.20
CA ARG A 117 4.21 -4.77 16.83
C ARG A 117 4.04 -3.65 15.81
N ALA A 118 4.72 -3.74 14.66
CA ALA A 118 4.57 -2.74 13.61
C ALA A 118 3.12 -2.65 13.13
N PHE A 119 2.51 -3.79 12.76
CA PHE A 119 1.11 -3.83 12.33
C PHE A 119 0.11 -3.40 13.41
N GLU A 120 0.30 -3.84 14.65
CA GLU A 120 -0.55 -3.46 15.78
C GLU A 120 -0.46 -1.95 16.05
N HIS A 121 0.74 -1.36 15.96
CA HIS A 121 0.97 0.07 16.15
C HIS A 121 0.41 0.91 14.99
N ILE A 122 0.55 0.45 13.75
CA ILE A 122 -0.14 1.02 12.57
C ILE A 122 -1.65 1.03 12.81
N GLN A 123 -2.23 -0.09 13.20
CA GLN A 123 -3.67 -0.21 13.41
C GLN A 123 -4.20 0.73 14.51
N ARG A 124 -3.41 0.98 15.56
CA ARG A 124 -3.79 1.84 16.69
C ARG A 124 -3.63 3.33 16.39
N PHE A 125 -2.51 3.72 15.79
CA PHE A 125 -2.09 5.12 15.75
C PHE A 125 -2.00 5.73 14.36
N CYS A 126 -1.97 4.92 13.30
CA CYS A 126 -2.01 5.46 11.94
C CYS A 126 -3.43 6.00 11.65
N PRO A 127 -3.56 7.25 11.14
CA PRO A 127 -4.83 7.82 10.73
C PRO A 127 -5.57 6.91 9.74
N THR A 128 -6.90 6.84 9.83
CA THR A 128 -7.73 5.93 9.01
C THR A 128 -7.39 5.96 7.51
N PRO A 129 -7.23 7.14 6.86
CA PRO A 129 -6.94 7.18 5.42
C PRO A 129 -5.56 6.58 5.08
N GLN A 130 -4.56 6.78 5.94
CA GLN A 130 -3.20 6.30 5.72
C GLN A 130 -3.05 4.79 5.94
N ARG A 131 -4.04 4.12 6.56
CA ARG A 131 -4.04 2.66 6.69
C ARG A 131 -4.13 1.95 5.34
N ALA A 132 -4.65 2.62 4.31
CA ALA A 132 -4.68 2.11 2.93
C ALA A 132 -3.29 1.79 2.37
N TYR A 133 -2.23 2.35 2.96
CA TYR A 133 -0.84 2.10 2.58
C TYR A 133 -0.31 0.73 2.97
N PHE A 134 -1.01 0.03 3.87
CA PHE A 134 -0.52 -1.20 4.48
C PHE A 134 -1.55 -2.33 4.33
N PRO A 135 -1.11 -3.60 4.33
CA PRO A 135 -2.03 -4.71 4.48
C PRO A 135 -2.84 -4.58 5.77
N ARG A 136 -4.16 -4.75 5.68
CA ARG A 136 -5.03 -4.85 6.85
C ARG A 136 -4.57 -6.01 7.74
N TYR A 137 -4.36 -5.70 9.02
CA TYR A 137 -3.93 -6.63 10.04
C TYR A 137 -5.12 -7.25 10.79
N LEU A 138 -5.15 -8.57 10.88
CA LEU A 138 -6.25 -9.33 11.50
C LEU A 138 -5.88 -9.92 12.87
N GLY A 139 -4.61 -9.86 13.26
CA GLY A 139 -4.11 -10.40 14.52
C GLY A 139 -3.00 -11.42 14.36
N VAL A 140 -2.58 -12.00 15.48
CA VAL A 140 -1.56 -13.05 15.55
C VAL A 140 -2.11 -14.40 15.97
N ILE A 141 -1.39 -15.46 15.59
CA ILE A 141 -1.57 -16.83 16.07
C ILE A 141 -0.23 -17.28 16.66
N THR A 142 -0.20 -17.91 17.82
CA THR A 142 1.04 -18.27 18.52
C THR A 142 1.22 -19.77 18.77
N ASP A 143 0.22 -20.57 18.44
CA ASP A 143 0.07 -21.98 18.81
C ASP A 143 -0.38 -22.85 17.62
N ILE A 144 0.16 -22.57 16.43
CA ILE A 144 -0.16 -23.34 15.22
C ILE A 144 0.28 -24.80 15.38
N THR A 145 -0.66 -25.72 15.19
CA THR A 145 -0.43 -27.17 15.30
C THR A 145 -0.04 -27.80 13.96
N ARG A 146 0.53 -29.00 14.01
CA ARG A 146 0.91 -29.79 12.82
C ARG A 146 -0.26 -30.04 11.87
N ASN A 147 -1.49 -30.21 12.39
CA ASN A 147 -2.69 -30.47 11.62
C ASN A 147 -3.21 -29.24 10.86
N GLN A 148 -2.90 -28.04 11.35
CA GLN A 148 -3.23 -26.77 10.71
C GLN A 148 -2.19 -26.33 9.68
N PHE A 149 -1.02 -26.99 9.63
CA PHE A 149 0.14 -26.57 8.82
C PHE A 149 0.42 -27.54 7.66
N PRO A 150 0.85 -27.08 6.47
CA PRO A 150 1.13 -27.94 5.31
C PRO A 150 2.22 -28.98 5.57
N SER A 151 1.91 -30.28 5.40
CA SER A 151 2.80 -31.42 5.71
C SER A 151 4.15 -31.36 5.01
N SER A 152 4.21 -30.74 3.82
CA SER A 152 5.42 -30.55 3.02
C SER A 152 6.41 -29.51 3.60
N CYS A 153 6.02 -28.77 4.63
CA CYS A 153 6.80 -27.67 5.20
C CYS A 153 7.14 -27.93 6.68
N VAL A 154 8.31 -27.43 7.10
CA VAL A 154 8.72 -27.39 8.52
C VAL A 154 7.73 -26.53 9.30
N LEU A 155 7.23 -27.03 10.44
CA LEU A 155 6.23 -26.32 11.25
C LEU A 155 6.78 -24.99 11.76
N ARG A 156 6.00 -23.93 11.59
CA ARG A 156 6.21 -22.61 12.18
C ARG A 156 5.03 -22.31 13.10
N PRO A 157 5.23 -22.28 14.43
CA PRO A 157 4.13 -22.27 15.38
C PRO A 157 3.42 -20.91 15.49
N ARG A 158 3.98 -19.85 14.87
CA ARG A 158 3.49 -18.47 15.04
C ARG A 158 3.22 -17.83 13.70
N ALA A 159 2.21 -16.97 13.62
CA ALA A 159 1.89 -16.22 12.42
C ALA A 159 1.31 -14.84 12.69
N VAL A 160 1.57 -13.92 11.77
CA VAL A 160 0.84 -12.66 11.61
C VAL A 160 -0.17 -12.87 10.47
N VAL A 161 -1.45 -12.63 10.75
CA VAL A 161 -2.55 -12.80 9.79
C VAL A 161 -2.89 -11.44 9.17
N LEU A 162 -2.85 -11.38 7.85
CA LEU A 162 -3.05 -10.19 7.03
C LEU A 162 -4.11 -10.44 5.97
N GLU A 163 -4.69 -9.38 5.43
CA GLU A 163 -5.57 -9.50 4.27
C GLU A 163 -4.84 -10.19 3.10
N ALA A 164 -5.62 -10.86 2.25
CA ALA A 164 -5.10 -11.38 0.99
C ALA A 164 -5.10 -10.27 -0.06
N ILE A 165 -3.93 -10.01 -0.63
CA ILE A 165 -3.76 -9.11 -1.77
C ILE A 165 -3.47 -9.98 -2.99
N PHE A 166 -4.29 -9.84 -4.03
CA PHE A 166 -4.17 -10.59 -5.26
C PHE A 166 -3.50 -9.72 -6.34
N PRO A 167 -2.78 -10.31 -7.30
CA PRO A 167 -2.22 -9.60 -8.45
C PRO A 167 -3.32 -9.31 -9.49
N ASN A 168 -4.39 -8.66 -9.05
CA ASN A 168 -5.49 -8.23 -9.90
C ASN A 168 -5.88 -6.79 -9.56
N ILE A 169 -6.56 -6.15 -10.50
CA ILE A 169 -6.88 -4.73 -10.41
C ILE A 169 -7.80 -4.41 -9.21
N SER A 170 -8.69 -5.33 -8.83
CA SER A 170 -9.64 -5.14 -7.73
C SER A 170 -8.99 -5.07 -6.34
N SER A 171 -7.77 -5.62 -6.20
CA SER A 171 -6.95 -5.54 -4.99
C SER A 171 -6.00 -4.34 -4.98
N ARG A 172 -5.88 -3.59 -6.09
CA ARG A 172 -5.02 -2.39 -6.12
C ARG A 172 -5.65 -1.24 -5.35
N ARG A 173 -4.79 -0.46 -4.70
CA ARG A 173 -5.17 0.75 -3.97
C ARG A 173 -5.06 1.95 -4.91
N ILE A 174 -6.08 2.80 -4.90
CA ILE A 174 -6.03 4.09 -5.57
C ILE A 174 -5.62 5.12 -4.52
N LEU A 175 -4.47 5.75 -4.73
CA LEU A 175 -3.93 6.77 -3.83
C LEU A 175 -4.16 8.14 -4.45
N THR A 176 -4.43 9.12 -3.62
CA THR A 176 -4.69 10.50 -4.01
C THR A 176 -3.44 11.22 -4.47
N GLU A 177 -3.62 12.13 -5.43
CA GLU A 177 -2.63 13.11 -5.83
C GLU A 177 -2.49 14.16 -4.72
N THR A 178 -1.25 14.43 -4.32
CA THR A 178 -0.92 15.48 -3.37
C THR A 178 -0.27 16.65 -4.07
N LYS A 179 -0.77 17.86 -3.78
CA LYS A 179 -0.17 19.12 -4.22
C LYS A 179 0.89 19.64 -3.25
N ASP A 180 1.42 18.80 -2.37
CA ASP A 180 2.44 19.19 -1.41
C ASP A 180 3.77 19.41 -2.13
N HIS A 181 3.93 20.62 -2.67
CA HIS A 181 5.10 21.09 -3.41
C HIS A 181 6.30 21.42 -2.50
N ILE A 182 6.22 21.12 -1.20
CA ILE A 182 7.18 21.57 -0.17
C ILE A 182 7.97 20.38 0.41
N ASN A 183 8.30 19.38 -0.41
CA ASN A 183 9.30 18.38 -0.01
C ASN A 183 10.60 18.61 -0.81
N PRO A 184 11.70 19.07 -0.16
CA PRO A 184 12.98 19.27 -0.83
C PRO A 184 13.49 18.04 -1.59
N LEU A 185 13.24 16.85 -1.05
CA LEU A 185 13.63 15.57 -1.65
C LEU A 185 12.92 15.31 -2.99
N LEU A 186 11.67 15.78 -3.11
CA LEU A 186 10.89 15.68 -4.34
C LEU A 186 11.43 16.61 -5.43
N ASN A 187 11.88 17.80 -5.05
CA ASN A 187 12.48 18.74 -5.99
C ASN A 187 13.83 18.22 -6.50
N GLU A 188 14.69 17.74 -5.60
CA GLU A 188 15.95 17.09 -5.96
C GLU A 188 15.72 15.88 -6.89
N PHE A 189 14.71 15.06 -6.59
CA PHE A 189 14.36 13.92 -7.44
C PHE A 189 13.93 14.36 -8.85
N LYS A 190 13.06 15.39 -8.95
CA LYS A 190 12.64 15.97 -10.24
C LYS A 190 13.82 16.53 -11.03
N GLU A 191 14.73 17.25 -10.38
CA GLU A 191 15.93 17.79 -11.01
C GLU A 191 16.78 16.67 -11.62
N ARG A 192 17.03 15.59 -10.87
CA ARG A 192 17.75 14.40 -11.37
C ARG A 192 17.03 13.74 -12.55
N LEU A 193 15.70 13.63 -12.51
CA LEU A 193 14.93 13.04 -13.61
C LEU A 193 15.00 13.87 -14.90
N ASN A 194 15.07 15.21 -14.79
CA ASN A 194 15.19 16.10 -15.95
C ASN A 194 16.51 15.93 -16.71
N GLU A 195 17.52 15.29 -16.11
CA GLU A 195 18.78 14.95 -16.79
C GLU A 195 18.67 13.70 -17.68
N LEU A 196 17.58 12.92 -17.54
CA LEU A 196 17.34 11.72 -18.33
C LEU A 196 16.56 12.05 -19.61
N SER A 197 16.78 11.26 -20.67
CA SER A 197 16.00 11.35 -21.91
C SER A 197 14.67 10.62 -21.77
N ILE A 198 13.79 11.14 -20.92
CA ILE A 198 12.45 10.61 -20.66
C ILE A 198 11.35 11.57 -21.15
N SER A 199 10.20 11.02 -21.50
CA SER A 199 9.02 11.81 -21.87
C SER A 199 8.39 12.49 -20.65
N GLN A 200 7.51 13.46 -20.90
CA GLN A 200 6.76 14.13 -19.82
C GLN A 200 5.88 13.14 -19.03
N LEU A 201 5.23 12.19 -19.72
CA LEU A 201 4.41 11.19 -19.05
C LEU A 201 5.24 10.30 -18.11
N GLU A 202 6.43 9.88 -18.56
CA GLU A 202 7.34 9.10 -17.72
C GLU A 202 7.78 9.89 -16.50
N LEU A 203 8.19 11.15 -16.69
CA LEU A 203 8.57 12.04 -15.59
C LEU A 203 7.43 12.15 -14.57
N ASP A 204 6.21 12.45 -15.03
CA ASP A 204 5.04 12.59 -14.17
C ASP A 204 4.71 11.28 -13.44
N TRP A 205 4.87 10.14 -14.11
CA TRP A 205 4.64 8.83 -13.52
C TRP A 205 5.68 8.49 -12.45
N TYR A 206 6.98 8.67 -12.71
CA TYR A 206 8.03 8.42 -11.71
C TYR A 206 7.90 9.36 -10.50
N VAL A 207 7.58 10.63 -10.74
CA VAL A 207 7.31 11.62 -9.68
C VAL A 207 6.10 11.19 -8.85
N SER A 208 5.01 10.81 -9.50
CA SER A 208 3.79 10.33 -8.83
C SER A 208 4.07 9.07 -8.00
N LEU A 209 4.83 8.12 -8.54
CA LEU A 209 5.19 6.88 -7.88
C LEU A 209 6.10 7.12 -6.67
N PHE A 210 7.13 7.94 -6.82
CA PHE A 210 8.00 8.33 -5.71
C PHE A 210 7.23 9.04 -4.60
N THR A 211 6.35 9.98 -4.95
CA THR A 211 5.50 10.69 -4.00
C THR A 211 4.62 9.73 -3.21
N ASN A 212 3.99 8.76 -3.89
CA ASN A 212 3.17 7.73 -3.24
C ASN A 212 3.99 6.91 -2.25
N ARG A 213 5.14 6.35 -2.66
CA ARG A 213 5.99 5.53 -1.78
C ARG A 213 6.55 6.34 -0.60
N LEU A 214 6.91 7.60 -0.83
CA LEU A 214 7.42 8.49 0.21
C LEU A 214 6.35 8.73 1.28
N ARG A 215 5.09 8.97 0.89
CA ARG A 215 3.97 9.10 1.83
C ARG A 215 3.75 7.84 2.67
N GLN A 216 3.89 6.65 2.09
CA GLN A 216 3.77 5.39 2.83
C GLN A 216 4.86 5.25 3.90
N ILE A 217 6.10 5.61 3.57
CA ILE A 217 7.23 5.62 4.51
C ILE A 217 7.06 6.70 5.58
N MET A 218 6.69 7.92 5.19
CA MET A 218 6.44 9.02 6.13
C MET A 218 5.28 8.69 7.09
N ALA A 219 4.25 7.96 6.65
CA ALA A 219 3.17 7.51 7.52
C ALA A 219 3.68 6.62 8.67
N LEU A 220 4.72 5.80 8.45
CA LEU A 220 5.40 5.04 9.50
C LEU A 220 6.19 5.95 10.43
N HIS A 221 6.97 6.89 9.87
CA HIS A 221 7.81 7.80 10.65
C HIS A 221 6.99 8.70 11.57
N ASN A 222 5.84 9.18 11.08
CA ASN A 222 4.90 10.02 11.83
C ASN A 222 4.29 9.32 13.06
N ILE A 223 4.34 7.99 13.09
CA ILE A 223 3.94 7.19 14.26
C ILE A 223 5.15 6.53 14.94
N GLY A 224 6.38 6.94 14.61
CA GLY A 224 7.63 6.49 15.22
C GLY A 224 8.03 5.04 14.90
N ILE A 225 7.64 4.53 13.73
CA ILE A 225 8.14 3.28 13.15
C ILE A 225 9.13 3.62 12.03
N THR A 226 10.22 2.87 11.93
CA THR A 226 11.11 2.86 10.74
C THR A 226 11.00 1.50 10.05
N HIS A 227 10.96 1.45 8.71
CA HIS A 227 10.81 0.19 7.96
C HIS A 227 12.00 -0.76 8.15
N GLY A 228 13.21 -0.22 8.24
CA GLY A 228 14.46 -0.94 8.52
C GLY A 228 15.07 -1.70 7.35
N ASP A 229 14.32 -1.94 6.29
CA ASP A 229 14.78 -2.59 5.05
C ASP A 229 13.97 -2.07 3.85
N VAL A 230 14.13 -0.81 3.45
CA VAL A 230 13.34 -0.25 2.33
C VAL A 230 13.83 -0.83 1.01
N ARG A 231 12.98 -1.58 0.30
CA ARG A 231 13.30 -2.18 -1.00
C ARG A 231 12.19 -2.01 -2.01
N ASP A 232 12.54 -2.08 -3.29
CA ASP A 232 11.60 -1.94 -4.39
C ASP A 232 10.49 -3.01 -4.38
N ASP A 233 10.83 -4.25 -3.99
CA ASP A 233 9.92 -5.39 -3.93
C ASP A 233 8.98 -5.38 -2.71
N HIS A 234 9.13 -4.43 -1.78
CA HIS A 234 8.25 -4.29 -0.61
C HIS A 234 7.02 -3.43 -0.85
N PHE A 235 6.94 -2.76 -1.99
CA PHE A 235 5.81 -1.92 -2.39
C PHE A 235 4.83 -2.61 -3.34
N ARG A 236 5.24 -3.76 -3.91
CA ARG A 236 4.48 -4.50 -4.92
C ARG A 236 4.56 -6.00 -4.72
N LEU A 237 3.57 -6.72 -5.25
CA LEU A 237 3.58 -8.19 -5.21
C LEU A 237 4.73 -8.74 -6.08
N PRO A 238 5.24 -9.94 -5.77
CA PRO A 238 6.22 -10.60 -6.63
C PRO A 238 5.70 -10.70 -8.07
N GLU A 239 6.57 -10.42 -9.04
CA GLU A 239 6.27 -10.46 -10.49
C GLU A 239 5.27 -9.39 -10.98
N ASP A 240 4.76 -8.54 -10.09
CA ASP A 240 3.93 -7.40 -10.45
C ASP A 240 4.82 -6.17 -10.75
N PHE A 241 4.36 -5.32 -11.66
CA PHE A 241 5.04 -4.06 -12.04
C PHE A 241 4.58 -2.88 -11.17
N TYR A 242 3.29 -2.86 -10.85
CA TYR A 242 2.65 -1.76 -10.14
C TYR A 242 2.62 -1.98 -8.63
N ASP A 243 2.69 -0.88 -7.89
CA ASP A 243 2.57 -0.89 -6.44
C ASP A 243 1.17 -1.35 -6.00
N THR A 244 1.13 -1.91 -4.79
CA THR A 244 -0.11 -2.34 -4.14
C THR A 244 -0.20 -1.74 -2.75
N VAL A 245 0.70 -2.12 -1.85
CA VAL A 245 0.84 -1.63 -0.47
C VAL A 245 2.30 -1.81 -0.03
N LEU A 246 2.71 -1.10 1.02
CA LEU A 246 3.98 -1.34 1.71
C LEU A 246 3.84 -2.49 2.72
N TYR A 247 4.69 -3.51 2.59
CA TYR A 247 4.67 -4.69 3.45
C TYR A 247 6.08 -5.20 3.80
N ASP A 248 6.15 -6.23 4.65
CA ASP A 248 7.37 -6.87 5.17
C ASP A 248 8.10 -6.07 6.27
N PHE A 249 7.41 -5.87 7.40
CA PHE A 249 7.96 -5.19 8.57
C PHE A 249 8.87 -6.06 9.44
N SER A 250 9.37 -7.19 8.94
CA SER A 250 10.16 -8.14 9.74
C SER A 250 11.52 -7.59 10.21
N ALA A 251 12.02 -6.52 9.56
CA ALA A 251 13.24 -5.79 9.92
C ALA A 251 12.96 -4.40 10.54
N SER A 252 11.69 -4.05 10.73
CA SER A 252 11.27 -2.73 11.21
C SER A 252 11.72 -2.45 12.64
N TYR A 253 11.59 -1.19 13.04
CA TYR A 253 11.76 -0.78 14.42
C TYR A 253 10.60 0.11 14.83
N THR A 254 9.72 -0.44 15.67
CA THR A 254 8.75 0.33 16.46
C THR A 254 9.44 0.78 17.74
N PHE A 255 9.40 2.08 18.04
CA PHE A 255 10.08 2.61 19.21
C PHE A 255 9.70 1.91 20.51
N SER A 256 10.71 1.65 21.34
CA SER A 256 10.56 1.21 22.73
C SER A 256 11.34 2.15 23.65
N PRO A 257 10.82 2.49 24.86
CA PRO A 257 11.58 3.19 25.89
C PRO A 257 12.79 2.38 26.40
N SER A 258 12.80 1.06 26.21
CA SER A 258 13.97 0.23 26.53
C SER A 258 15.12 0.56 25.58
N MET A 259 16.36 0.45 26.08
CA MET A 259 17.53 0.62 25.23
C MET A 259 17.48 -0.40 24.08
N PRO A 260 17.64 0.02 22.81
CA PRO A 260 17.59 -0.91 21.70
C PRO A 260 18.82 -1.80 21.71
N CYS A 261 18.64 -3.06 21.32
CA CYS A 261 19.70 -4.07 21.19
C CYS A 261 20.57 -3.83 19.94
N ARG A 262 21.09 -2.61 19.78
CA ARG A 262 21.88 -2.15 18.64
C ARG A 262 23.16 -1.46 19.11
N ARG A 263 24.27 -1.74 18.44
CA ARG A 263 25.59 -1.16 18.78
C ARG A 263 25.68 0.35 18.48
N ARG A 264 25.05 0.79 17.39
CA ARG A 264 25.02 2.21 16.99
C ARG A 264 23.60 2.72 17.10
N LEU A 265 23.38 3.57 18.09
CA LEU A 265 22.13 4.29 18.29
C LEU A 265 22.01 5.39 17.23
N ARG A 266 20.81 5.52 16.67
CA ARG A 266 20.46 6.60 15.74
C ARG A 266 19.15 7.21 16.22
N SER A 267 19.00 8.52 16.08
CA SER A 267 17.71 9.18 16.29
C SER A 267 16.75 8.82 15.16
N LEU A 268 15.46 9.07 15.38
CA LEU A 268 14.43 8.91 14.36
C LEU A 268 14.78 9.74 13.11
N SER A 269 15.22 10.98 13.27
CA SER A 269 15.61 11.85 12.14
C SER A 269 16.67 11.23 11.24
N VAL A 270 17.73 10.68 11.81
CA VAL A 270 18.81 10.05 11.03
C VAL A 270 18.31 8.79 10.30
N LEU A 271 17.39 8.04 10.91
CA LEU A 271 16.81 6.85 10.29
C LEU A 271 15.84 7.24 9.16
N THR A 272 14.98 8.23 9.39
CA THR A 272 14.09 8.83 8.40
C THR A 272 14.87 9.32 7.18
N ASP A 273 15.89 10.16 7.38
CA ASP A 273 16.74 10.67 6.30
C ASP A 273 17.40 9.53 5.48
N THR A 274 17.78 8.44 6.15
CA THR A 274 18.38 7.28 5.49
C THR A 274 17.37 6.55 4.60
N GLU A 275 16.17 6.27 5.13
CA GLU A 275 15.11 5.55 4.41
C GLU A 275 14.58 6.38 3.23
N GLU A 276 14.42 7.68 3.41
CA GLU A 276 13.97 8.60 2.37
C GLU A 276 14.97 8.69 1.20
N ARG A 277 16.27 8.83 1.49
CA ARG A 277 17.32 8.82 0.45
C ARG A 277 17.43 7.46 -0.24
N GLN A 278 17.34 6.37 0.52
CA GLN A 278 17.34 5.02 -0.06
C GLN A 278 16.17 4.84 -1.03
N LEU A 279 14.98 5.34 -0.69
CA LEU A 279 13.82 5.32 -1.57
C LEU A 279 14.06 6.15 -2.84
N GLN A 280 14.64 7.36 -2.71
CA GLN A 280 14.96 8.21 -3.86
C GLN A 280 15.90 7.50 -4.84
N GLU A 281 16.96 6.84 -4.35
CA GLU A 281 17.87 6.07 -5.20
C GLU A 281 17.18 4.88 -5.87
N ILE A 282 16.35 4.13 -5.14
CA ILE A 282 15.57 3.03 -5.72
C ILE A 282 14.69 3.54 -6.88
N MET A 283 14.04 4.68 -6.71
CA MET A 283 13.16 5.26 -7.73
C MET A 283 13.94 5.81 -8.92
N PHE A 284 15.09 6.43 -8.67
CA PHE A 284 15.97 6.91 -9.72
C PHE A 284 16.54 5.76 -10.56
N ASP A 285 16.94 4.66 -9.91
CA ASP A 285 17.40 3.45 -10.58
C ASP A 285 16.33 2.85 -11.52
N ARG A 286 15.05 2.93 -11.14
CA ARG A 286 13.94 2.51 -12.02
C ARG A 286 13.85 3.39 -13.27
N ALA A 287 13.95 4.70 -13.10
CA ALA A 287 13.92 5.65 -14.20
C ALA A 287 15.12 5.51 -15.16
N VAL A 288 16.33 5.32 -14.62
CA VAL A 288 17.54 5.04 -15.43
C VAL A 288 17.39 3.77 -16.25
N LYS A 289 16.72 2.75 -15.70
CA LYS A 289 16.43 1.49 -16.40
C LYS A 289 15.26 1.59 -17.37
N LEU A 290 14.59 2.75 -17.48
CA LEU A 290 13.43 2.98 -18.34
C LEU A 290 12.35 1.91 -18.12
N ASP A 291 12.12 1.51 -16.87
CA ASP A 291 11.33 0.33 -16.56
C ASP A 291 9.85 0.46 -16.99
N LEU A 292 9.29 1.68 -16.98
CA LEU A 292 7.97 1.96 -17.55
C LEU A 292 7.93 1.70 -19.06
N ARG A 293 8.96 2.10 -19.82
CA ARG A 293 9.01 1.80 -21.27
C ARG A 293 9.08 0.31 -21.52
N HIS A 294 9.93 -0.39 -20.78
CA HIS A 294 10.03 -1.84 -20.88
C HIS A 294 8.72 -2.53 -20.50
N HIS A 295 8.03 -2.04 -19.49
CA HIS A 295 6.72 -2.54 -19.11
C HIS A 295 5.71 -2.36 -20.25
N LEU A 296 5.59 -1.15 -20.80
CA LEU A 296 4.67 -0.85 -21.89
C LEU A 296 4.99 -1.64 -23.17
N ALA A 297 6.28 -1.80 -23.50
CA ALA A 297 6.72 -2.63 -24.62
C ALA A 297 6.24 -4.08 -24.47
N ASN A 298 6.42 -4.65 -23.27
CA ASN A 298 5.96 -6.01 -22.98
C ASN A 298 4.42 -6.10 -22.94
N PHE A 299 3.74 -5.10 -22.38
CA PHE A 299 2.28 -5.09 -22.25
C PHE A 299 1.57 -4.94 -23.60
N LEU A 300 2.10 -4.09 -24.48
CA LEU A 300 1.54 -3.80 -25.80
C LEU A 300 2.08 -4.71 -26.91
N ASP A 301 3.06 -5.56 -26.62
CA ASP A 301 3.80 -6.35 -27.61
C ASP A 301 4.40 -5.47 -28.72
N LEU A 302 5.06 -4.38 -28.29
CA LEU A 302 5.70 -3.38 -29.16
C LEU A 302 7.20 -3.35 -28.90
N ASP A 303 7.97 -2.91 -29.89
CA ASP A 303 9.38 -2.59 -29.68
C ASP A 303 9.56 -1.27 -28.90
N LEU A 304 10.71 -1.12 -28.25
CA LEU A 304 11.00 0.05 -27.41
C LEU A 304 10.97 1.38 -28.18
N SER A 305 11.34 1.41 -29.46
CA SER A 305 11.37 2.65 -30.25
C SER A 305 9.97 3.13 -30.62
N THR A 306 9.04 2.19 -30.84
CA THR A 306 7.62 2.48 -31.03
C THR A 306 7.00 3.01 -29.73
N VAL A 307 7.28 2.39 -28.59
CA VAL A 307 6.81 2.88 -27.27
C VAL A 307 7.39 4.25 -26.96
N GLU A 308 8.67 4.47 -27.21
CA GLU A 308 9.30 5.78 -27.05
C GLU A 308 8.57 6.84 -27.89
N SER A 309 8.35 6.56 -29.18
CA SER A 309 7.63 7.46 -30.08
C SER A 309 6.21 7.77 -29.56
N LEU A 310 5.51 6.77 -29.02
CA LEU A 310 4.18 6.94 -28.42
C LEU A 310 4.22 7.86 -27.19
N LEU A 311 5.20 7.68 -26.30
CA LEU A 311 5.33 8.45 -25.06
C LEU A 311 5.72 9.92 -25.32
N PHE A 312 6.50 10.18 -26.36
CA PHE A 312 6.90 11.52 -26.78
C PHE A 312 5.86 12.23 -27.65
N GLN A 313 4.81 11.54 -28.12
CA GLN A 313 3.71 12.24 -28.74
C GLN A 313 3.09 13.21 -27.74
N PRO A 314 2.89 14.49 -28.12
CA PRO A 314 2.19 15.41 -27.25
C PRO A 314 0.83 14.81 -26.90
N PRO A 315 0.27 15.12 -25.71
CA PRO A 315 -1.11 14.77 -25.41
C PRO A 315 -1.89 15.23 -26.62
N GLY A 316 -2.50 14.28 -27.34
CA GLY A 316 -3.25 14.64 -28.52
C GLY A 316 -4.16 15.76 -28.08
N VAL A 317 -4.04 16.94 -28.70
CA VAL A 317 -5.09 17.96 -28.65
C VAL A 317 -6.23 17.37 -29.46
N GLY A 318 -6.76 16.25 -28.98
CA GLY A 318 -7.85 15.54 -29.55
C GLY A 318 -9.02 16.46 -29.28
N GLY A 319 -9.46 17.16 -30.32
CA GLY A 319 -10.82 17.64 -30.42
C GLY A 319 -11.85 16.50 -30.43
N GLY A 320 -11.54 15.35 -29.79
CA GLY A 320 -12.48 14.29 -29.46
C GLY A 320 -13.00 14.53 -28.05
N ASP A 321 -14.30 14.37 -27.88
CA ASP A 321 -14.94 14.47 -26.57
C ASP A 321 -14.30 13.45 -25.61
N LEU A 322 -13.59 13.94 -24.59
CA LEU A 322 -13.12 13.11 -23.48
C LEU A 322 -14.33 12.36 -22.88
N GLU A 323 -14.12 11.10 -22.51
CA GLU A 323 -15.15 10.23 -21.99
C GLU A 323 -15.26 10.34 -20.46
N LEU A 324 -16.35 9.84 -19.90
CA LEU A 324 -16.44 9.57 -18.47
C LEU A 324 -15.81 8.21 -18.18
N ILE A 325 -14.87 8.18 -17.22
CA ILE A 325 -14.15 6.97 -16.81
C ILE A 325 -14.59 6.59 -15.40
N ILE A 326 -15.02 5.35 -15.22
CA ILE A 326 -15.43 4.81 -13.92
C ILE A 326 -14.46 3.71 -13.55
N LEU A 327 -13.88 3.79 -12.36
CA LEU A 327 -12.99 2.77 -11.81
C LEU A 327 -13.55 2.26 -10.49
N LYS A 328 -13.44 0.96 -10.25
CA LYS A 328 -13.95 0.25 -9.07
C LYS A 328 -12.80 -0.42 -8.33
N THR A 329 -12.68 -0.12 -7.04
CA THR A 329 -11.72 -0.76 -6.13
C THR A 329 -12.43 -1.27 -4.88
N SER A 330 -11.90 -2.34 -4.29
CA SER A 330 -12.46 -2.93 -3.05
C SER A 330 -11.91 -2.25 -1.79
N SER A 331 -11.06 -1.24 -1.95
CA SER A 331 -10.30 -0.66 -0.85
C SER A 331 -10.54 0.82 -0.74
N GLN A 332 -10.67 1.27 0.51
CA GLN A 332 -10.80 2.68 0.81
C GLN A 332 -9.53 3.42 0.33
N PRO A 333 -9.67 4.52 -0.42
CA PRO A 333 -8.52 5.35 -0.80
C PRO A 333 -7.98 6.10 0.42
N ASP A 334 -6.80 6.68 0.28
CA ASP A 334 -6.18 7.53 1.32
C ASP A 334 -6.70 8.98 1.34
N GLY A 335 -7.67 9.29 0.45
CA GLY A 335 -8.33 10.57 0.30
C GLY A 335 -9.43 10.49 -0.76
N PHE A 336 -10.39 11.41 -0.75
CA PHE A 336 -11.47 11.49 -1.75
C PHE A 336 -11.24 12.62 -2.75
N THR A 337 -9.99 12.79 -3.18
CA THR A 337 -9.53 13.81 -4.14
C THR A 337 -9.06 13.15 -5.45
N MET A 338 -8.46 13.92 -6.36
CA MET A 338 -7.93 13.36 -7.61
C MET A 338 -6.99 12.19 -7.33
N PRO A 339 -7.10 11.08 -8.07
CA PRO A 339 -6.17 9.97 -7.93
C PRO A 339 -4.80 10.33 -8.53
N SER A 340 -3.75 9.84 -7.90
CA SER A 340 -2.37 9.93 -8.38
C SER A 340 -2.19 9.11 -9.66
N LEU A 341 -1.42 9.65 -10.60
CA LEU A 341 -1.12 9.01 -11.89
C LEU A 341 -0.60 7.58 -11.70
N ALA A 342 0.37 7.36 -10.82
CA ALA A 342 0.96 6.04 -10.61
C ALA A 342 -0.04 4.99 -10.10
N SER A 343 -1.07 5.40 -9.33
CA SER A 343 -2.09 4.48 -8.81
C SER A 343 -3.25 4.24 -9.78
N VAL A 344 -3.56 5.22 -10.64
CA VAL A 344 -4.68 5.12 -11.60
C VAL A 344 -4.27 4.48 -12.92
N PHE A 345 -3.00 4.60 -13.32
CA PHE A 345 -2.47 4.03 -14.56
C PHE A 345 -2.80 2.53 -14.77
N PRO A 346 -2.60 1.62 -13.79
CA PRO A 346 -2.98 0.21 -13.98
C PRO A 346 -4.49 0.01 -14.19
N PHE A 347 -5.33 0.91 -13.69
CA PHE A 347 -6.77 0.86 -13.94
C PHE A 347 -7.07 1.27 -15.37
N LEU A 348 -6.46 2.35 -15.87
CA LEU A 348 -6.59 2.79 -17.26
C LEU A 348 -6.14 1.71 -18.24
N GLU A 349 -5.01 1.06 -17.97
CA GLU A 349 -4.56 -0.11 -18.75
C GLU A 349 -5.61 -1.22 -18.78
N SER A 350 -6.16 -1.58 -17.62
CA SER A 350 -7.11 -2.69 -17.50
C SER A 350 -8.44 -2.48 -18.24
N ILE A 351 -8.81 -1.23 -18.49
CA ILE A 351 -10.06 -0.87 -19.17
C ILE A 351 -9.85 -0.37 -20.60
N SER A 352 -8.61 -0.41 -21.10
CA SER A 352 -8.29 0.07 -22.45
C SER A 352 -9.15 -0.67 -23.49
N PRO A 353 -9.79 0.04 -24.43
CA PRO A 353 -10.52 -0.57 -25.53
C PRO A 353 -9.60 -1.51 -26.32
N LYS A 354 -10.12 -2.65 -26.77
CA LYS A 354 -9.30 -3.61 -27.53
C LYS A 354 -8.87 -3.07 -28.89
N GLU A 355 -9.68 -2.17 -29.44
CA GLU A 355 -9.46 -1.49 -30.71
C GLU A 355 -8.43 -0.36 -30.59
N ASP A 356 -8.16 0.12 -29.38
CA ASP A 356 -7.17 1.15 -29.07
C ASP A 356 -6.36 0.76 -27.81
N PRO A 357 -5.40 -0.17 -27.95
CA PRO A 357 -4.61 -0.64 -26.82
C PRO A 357 -3.73 0.48 -26.22
N THR A 358 -3.48 1.57 -26.95
CA THR A 358 -2.69 2.72 -26.50
C THR A 358 -3.52 3.78 -25.76
N TRP A 359 -4.85 3.61 -25.68
CA TRP A 359 -5.78 4.56 -25.07
C TRP A 359 -5.37 5.03 -23.67
N HIS A 360 -4.91 4.10 -22.82
CA HIS A 360 -4.48 4.42 -21.45
C HIS A 360 -3.32 5.40 -21.39
N VAL A 361 -2.37 5.35 -22.35
CA VAL A 361 -1.25 6.29 -22.43
C VAL A 361 -1.78 7.70 -22.69
N THR A 362 -2.64 7.85 -23.70
CA THR A 362 -3.24 9.15 -24.06
C THR A 362 -4.13 9.68 -22.95
N ARG A 363 -4.86 8.80 -22.24
CA ARG A 363 -5.72 9.21 -21.12
C ARG A 363 -4.93 9.56 -19.87
N ALA A 364 -3.83 8.87 -19.60
CA ALA A 364 -2.90 9.24 -18.54
C ALA A 364 -2.34 10.65 -18.75
N GLN A 365 -1.94 10.99 -19.98
CA GLN A 365 -1.50 12.34 -20.35
C GLN A 365 -2.63 13.39 -20.21
N SER A 366 -3.87 12.97 -20.36
CA SER A 366 -5.05 13.84 -20.30
C SER A 366 -5.63 13.99 -18.89
N LEU A 367 -5.10 13.31 -17.87
CA LEU A 367 -5.63 13.39 -16.49
C LEU A 367 -5.82 14.82 -15.96
N PRO A 368 -4.95 15.82 -16.26
CA PRO A 368 -5.17 17.20 -15.81
C PRO A 368 -6.45 17.85 -16.37
N HIS A 369 -7.08 17.25 -17.39
CA HIS A 369 -8.31 17.73 -18.02
C HIS A 369 -9.57 17.10 -17.40
N TYR A 370 -9.42 16.28 -16.36
CA TYR A 370 -10.49 15.65 -15.62
C TYR A 370 -10.67 16.29 -14.24
N SER A 371 -11.89 16.22 -13.74
CA SER A 371 -12.18 16.27 -12.31
C SER A 371 -12.63 14.90 -11.82
N CYS A 372 -12.77 14.73 -10.50
CA CYS A 372 -13.18 13.45 -9.91
C CYS A 372 -14.39 13.58 -8.99
N ALA A 373 -15.12 12.47 -8.91
CA ALA A 373 -16.09 12.18 -7.87
C ALA A 373 -15.80 10.81 -7.26
N TRP A 374 -16.05 10.66 -5.96
CA TRP A 374 -15.90 9.40 -5.24
C TRP A 374 -17.25 8.93 -4.71
N LEU A 375 -17.54 7.64 -4.87
CA LEU A 375 -18.76 7.02 -4.41
C LEU A 375 -18.47 5.73 -3.64
N LEU A 376 -19.35 5.37 -2.70
CA LEU A 376 -19.37 4.10 -1.98
C LEU A 376 -20.59 3.29 -2.40
N GLY A 377 -20.38 2.02 -2.79
CA GLY A 377 -21.49 1.07 -2.92
C GLY A 377 -21.97 0.61 -1.54
N THR A 378 -23.23 0.88 -1.20
CA THR A 378 -23.83 0.57 0.11
C THR A 378 -24.86 -0.55 0.02
N GLU A 379 -24.89 -1.43 1.02
CA GLU A 379 -25.97 -2.40 1.22
C GLU A 379 -26.67 -2.08 2.54
N THR A 380 -27.76 -1.34 2.47
CA THR A 380 -28.56 -0.99 3.67
C THR A 380 -29.91 -1.66 3.59
N SER A 381 -30.18 -2.57 4.54
CA SER A 381 -31.50 -3.19 4.73
C SER A 381 -32.07 -3.88 3.47
N GLY A 382 -31.21 -4.55 2.70
CA GLY A 382 -31.60 -5.23 1.44
C GLY A 382 -31.76 -4.30 0.23
N VAL A 383 -31.59 -2.98 0.41
CA VAL A 383 -31.54 -2.01 -0.69
C VAL A 383 -30.08 -1.72 -1.02
N SER A 384 -29.69 -2.05 -2.25
CA SER A 384 -28.37 -1.72 -2.80
C SER A 384 -28.41 -0.32 -3.41
N GLY A 385 -27.52 0.57 -2.97
CA GLY A 385 -27.36 1.91 -3.56
C GLY A 385 -25.91 2.37 -3.66
N THR A 386 -25.73 3.61 -4.10
CA THR A 386 -24.42 4.29 -4.08
C THR A 386 -24.55 5.62 -3.36
N MET A 387 -23.61 5.89 -2.46
CA MET A 387 -23.50 7.14 -1.73
C MET A 387 -22.36 7.98 -2.30
N LEU A 388 -22.62 9.24 -2.63
CA LEU A 388 -21.59 10.19 -3.06
C LEU A 388 -20.77 10.64 -1.85
N LEU A 389 -19.45 10.46 -1.91
CA LEU A 389 -18.50 10.80 -0.85
C LEU A 389 -17.78 12.11 -1.14
N SER A 390 -17.47 12.38 -2.41
CA SER A 390 -16.90 13.64 -2.85
C SER A 390 -17.29 13.96 -4.28
N PHE A 391 -17.28 15.25 -4.61
CA PHE A 391 -17.56 15.74 -5.95
C PHE A 391 -16.69 16.96 -6.26
N ASP A 392 -16.10 16.97 -7.46
CA ASP A 392 -15.21 18.03 -7.92
C ASP A 392 -14.04 18.28 -6.94
N GLY A 393 -13.47 17.19 -6.42
CA GLY A 393 -12.39 17.21 -5.44
C GLY A 393 -12.77 17.72 -4.04
N ARG A 394 -14.05 18.00 -3.77
CA ARG A 394 -14.55 18.44 -2.46
C ARG A 394 -15.19 17.27 -1.71
N SER A 395 -14.63 16.93 -0.55
CA SER A 395 -15.20 15.90 0.33
C SER A 395 -16.56 16.37 0.88
N LEU A 396 -17.55 15.49 0.80
CA LEU A 396 -18.89 15.68 1.36
C LEU A 396 -19.05 14.94 2.70
N VAL A 397 -18.09 14.08 3.03
CA VAL A 397 -18.05 13.27 4.25
C VAL A 397 -16.73 13.45 4.99
N GLU A 398 -16.75 13.21 6.30
CA GLU A 398 -15.53 13.08 7.09
C GLU A 398 -15.03 11.63 7.03
N PHE A 399 -13.75 11.44 6.70
CA PHE A 399 -13.16 10.11 6.51
C PHE A 399 -13.34 9.18 7.71
N ASP A 400 -13.19 9.71 8.93
CA ASP A 400 -13.27 8.94 10.17
C ASP A 400 -14.69 8.56 10.58
N THR A 401 -15.71 9.17 9.95
CA THR A 401 -17.12 8.86 10.22
C THR A 401 -17.66 7.74 9.33
N LEU A 402 -16.90 7.33 8.30
CA LEU A 402 -17.31 6.23 7.44
C LEU A 402 -17.18 4.90 8.20
N PRO A 403 -18.26 4.10 8.28
CA PRO A 403 -18.17 2.77 8.86
C PRO A 403 -17.18 1.94 8.05
N ILE A 404 -16.51 1.00 8.72
CA ILE A 404 -15.71 -0.02 8.03
C ILE A 404 -16.68 -0.81 7.14
N HIS A 405 -16.66 -0.53 5.85
CA HIS A 405 -17.64 -1.03 4.88
C HIS A 405 -16.96 -2.01 3.92
N GLU A 406 -17.57 -3.17 3.70
CA GLU A 406 -17.05 -4.21 2.81
C GLU A 406 -17.49 -4.02 1.34
N GLY A 407 -17.76 -2.78 0.96
CA GLY A 407 -18.37 -2.42 -0.32
C GLY A 407 -17.35 -1.80 -1.28
N PRO A 408 -17.62 -1.83 -2.59
CA PRO A 408 -16.73 -1.24 -3.56
C PRO A 408 -16.75 0.29 -3.46
N TYR A 409 -15.59 0.89 -3.63
CA TYR A 409 -15.42 2.31 -3.88
C TYR A 409 -15.34 2.54 -5.39
N PHE A 410 -15.93 3.64 -5.84
CA PHE A 410 -15.87 4.08 -7.22
C PHE A 410 -15.18 5.43 -7.27
N VAL A 411 -14.24 5.59 -8.20
CA VAL A 411 -13.77 6.90 -8.64
C VAL A 411 -14.26 7.13 -10.06
N VAL A 412 -14.90 8.27 -10.26
CA VAL A 412 -15.38 8.70 -11.57
C VAL A 412 -14.58 9.90 -12.01
N LEU A 413 -13.85 9.76 -13.11
CA LEU A 413 -13.16 10.85 -13.78
C LEU A 413 -14.09 11.38 -14.86
N PHE A 414 -14.47 12.66 -14.74
CA PHE A 414 -15.30 13.34 -15.72
C PHE A 414 -14.55 14.55 -16.29
N PRO A 415 -14.69 14.86 -17.59
CA PRO A 415 -13.97 15.98 -18.20
C PRO A 415 -14.38 17.33 -17.61
N LEU A 416 -13.41 18.22 -17.42
CA LEU A 416 -13.65 19.59 -16.94
C LEU A 416 -14.52 20.42 -17.90
N SER A 417 -14.63 20.01 -19.17
CA SER A 417 -15.46 20.63 -20.19
C SER A 417 -16.95 20.25 -20.10
N TRP A 418 -17.30 19.25 -19.29
CA TRP A 418 -18.69 18.84 -19.10
C TRP A 418 -19.39 19.73 -18.06
N ASP A 419 -20.71 19.88 -18.20
CA ASP A 419 -21.49 20.62 -17.22
C ASP A 419 -21.54 19.85 -15.90
N ARG A 420 -21.17 20.53 -14.81
CA ARG A 420 -21.02 19.90 -13.49
C ARG A 420 -22.36 19.48 -12.90
N HIS A 421 -23.43 20.20 -13.21
CA HIS A 421 -24.76 19.89 -12.71
C HIS A 421 -25.31 18.64 -13.39
N GLU A 422 -25.20 18.56 -14.72
CA GLU A 422 -25.59 17.37 -15.50
C GLU A 422 -24.82 16.11 -15.07
N VAL A 423 -23.51 16.23 -14.83
CA VAL A 423 -22.70 15.13 -14.31
C VAL A 423 -23.20 14.72 -12.92
N HIS A 424 -23.38 15.67 -12.00
CA HIS A 424 -23.81 15.38 -10.64
C HIS A 424 -25.15 14.60 -10.60
N GLU A 425 -26.13 14.99 -11.42
CA GLU A 425 -27.43 14.31 -11.49
C GLU A 425 -27.34 12.87 -12.05
N SER A 426 -26.39 12.59 -12.95
CA SER A 426 -26.24 11.29 -13.59
C SER A 426 -25.34 10.30 -12.83
N LEU A 427 -24.37 10.79 -12.04
CA LEU A 427 -23.32 9.97 -11.41
C LEU A 427 -23.84 8.78 -10.61
N ILE A 428 -24.85 9.01 -9.77
CA ILE A 428 -25.43 7.96 -8.90
C ILE A 428 -26.06 6.85 -9.75
N ASN A 429 -26.81 7.22 -10.79
CA ASN A 429 -27.46 6.24 -11.67
C ASN A 429 -26.43 5.40 -12.42
N VAL A 430 -25.44 6.05 -13.01
CA VAL A 430 -24.36 5.39 -13.74
C VAL A 430 -23.56 4.44 -12.85
N CYS A 431 -23.24 4.84 -11.62
CA CYS A 431 -22.52 3.98 -10.69
C CYS A 431 -23.39 2.84 -10.15
N ASN A 432 -24.68 3.05 -9.94
CA ASN A 432 -25.62 1.99 -9.55
C ASN A 432 -25.73 0.91 -10.64
N GLU A 433 -25.84 1.31 -11.91
CA GLU A 433 -25.83 0.37 -13.04
C GLU A 433 -24.51 -0.40 -13.08
N PHE A 434 -23.39 0.31 -12.98
CA PHE A 434 -22.06 -0.27 -13.05
C PHE A 434 -21.71 -1.17 -11.86
N ARG A 435 -22.25 -0.90 -10.68
CA ARG A 435 -21.95 -1.63 -9.44
C ARG A 435 -22.16 -3.14 -9.57
N SER A 436 -23.26 -3.51 -10.23
CA SER A 436 -23.66 -4.90 -10.46
C SER A 436 -22.73 -5.65 -11.43
N THR A 437 -21.88 -4.92 -12.16
CA THR A 437 -20.93 -5.53 -13.07
C THR A 437 -19.74 -6.10 -12.31
N GLY A 438 -19.23 -7.24 -12.79
CA GLY A 438 -17.98 -7.83 -12.32
C GLY A 438 -16.72 -7.12 -12.85
N HIS A 439 -16.89 -6.03 -13.61
CA HIS A 439 -15.79 -5.31 -14.23
C HIS A 439 -15.10 -4.36 -13.25
N ALA A 440 -13.82 -4.07 -13.50
CA ALA A 440 -13.01 -3.17 -12.70
C ALA A 440 -13.16 -1.69 -13.10
N GLY A 441 -13.68 -1.41 -14.29
CA GLY A 441 -14.05 -0.07 -14.71
C GLY A 441 -14.83 -0.06 -16.02
N SER A 442 -15.21 1.13 -16.46
CA SER A 442 -15.98 1.37 -17.68
C SER A 442 -15.66 2.76 -18.27
N ILE A 443 -15.86 2.88 -19.58
CA ILE A 443 -15.70 4.12 -20.35
C ILE A 443 -17.07 4.46 -20.96
N LEU A 444 -17.52 5.71 -20.83
CA LEU A 444 -18.82 6.16 -21.33
C LEU A 444 -18.68 7.48 -22.10
N SER A 445 -19.24 7.55 -23.31
CA SER A 445 -19.38 8.82 -24.03
C SER A 445 -20.31 9.79 -23.28
N LYS A 446 -20.23 11.09 -23.59
CA LYS A 446 -21.11 12.11 -23.00
C LYS A 446 -22.60 11.79 -23.15
N SER A 447 -23.04 11.43 -24.36
CA SER A 447 -24.44 11.09 -24.62
C SER A 447 -24.93 9.92 -23.77
N LYS A 448 -24.10 8.88 -23.61
CA LYS A 448 -24.43 7.70 -22.82
C LYS A 448 -24.41 8.00 -21.31
N ALA A 449 -23.45 8.78 -20.84
CA ALA A 449 -23.33 9.14 -19.43
C ALA A 449 -24.46 10.05 -18.94
N LEU A 450 -24.88 11.01 -19.77
CA LEU A 450 -25.87 12.02 -19.40
C LEU A 450 -27.31 11.66 -19.82
N GLY A 451 -27.52 10.50 -20.45
CA GLY A 451 -28.85 10.06 -20.88
C GLY A 451 -29.48 10.90 -21.99
N VAL A 452 -28.69 11.73 -22.68
CA VAL A 452 -29.14 12.55 -23.81
C VAL A 452 -29.20 11.64 -25.05
N ARG A 453 -30.42 11.28 -25.45
CA ARG A 453 -30.70 10.53 -26.68
C ARG A 453 -30.64 11.40 -27.92
#